data_AF-A0A932CPV8-F1
#
_entry.id   AF-A0A932CPV8-F1
#
_cell.length_a   1.000
_cell.length_b   1.000
_cell.length_c   1.000
_cell.angle_alpha   90.00
_cell.angle_beta   90.00
_cell.angle_gamma   90.00
#
_symmetry.space_group_name_H-M   'P 1'
#
loop_
_entity.id
_entity.type
_entity.pdbx_description
1 polymer ?
#
loop_
_entity_poly.entity_id
_entity_poly.type
_entity_poly.pdbx_seq_one_letter_code
_entity_poly.pdbx_strand_id
1 'polypeptide(L)'
;MGRALRVWGMMVGIGLLILSEGWAFDLGPSKNKKEKDKKEERLPIQISSDEMLAYQEIQKFIFTGNVVTKRGDLTIHSDRLESFKDPKGNDVIVASGNVKINQGGRQASAEKAEFYEAERKIILKGHPRVWEKENVIQGTEMTFFIGEEKSIVKGDKDRRVNVTFYPSEDAQKKKGPAATSRPASPGGKEEGGPIEVETGKEGGTHPPSSGEVESLIRTLSDGNLQARRKAAMSLGEMGDKRAVDPLIRVLKDSDHHLRWNAAQALGKLGDKRAVPSLIETLQDDSEMVREDAASALGMLGDKKALVPLTRMAEGDRSDSVRRAAQSALKRIEDRK
;
A
#
# COMPACT_ATOMS: atom_id res chain seq x y z
N MET A 1 -17.26 -58.11 3.18
CA MET A 1 -16.57 -57.84 1.89
C MET A 1 -17.29 -56.64 1.27
N GLY A 2 -16.67 -55.50 0.95
CA GLY A 2 -15.27 -55.11 1.00
C GLY A 2 -14.81 -54.52 -0.34
N ARG A 3 -14.74 -53.18 -0.44
CA ARG A 3 -13.75 -52.42 -1.24
C ARG A 3 -14.02 -50.91 -1.18
N ALA A 4 -12.93 -50.14 -1.26
CA ALA A 4 -12.91 -48.68 -1.34
C ALA A 4 -12.11 -48.23 -2.58
N LEU A 5 -12.01 -46.89 -2.75
CA LEU A 5 -11.36 -46.05 -3.78
C LEU A 5 -12.35 -45.45 -4.80
N ARG A 6 -12.19 -44.23 -5.34
CA ARG A 6 -11.53 -42.96 -4.99
C ARG A 6 -11.60 -42.09 -6.28
N VAL A 7 -11.91 -40.79 -6.13
CA VAL A 7 -11.33 -39.65 -6.88
C VAL A 7 -11.85 -39.25 -8.29
N TRP A 8 -12.32 -37.99 -8.35
CA TRP A 8 -12.35 -36.97 -9.43
C TRP A 8 -13.15 -37.15 -10.73
N GLY A 9 -13.76 -36.04 -11.19
CA GLY A 9 -13.96 -35.77 -12.62
C GLY A 9 -15.06 -34.75 -12.98
N MET A 10 -14.64 -33.64 -13.61
CA MET A 10 -15.41 -32.77 -14.54
C MET A 10 -16.51 -31.85 -13.94
N MET A 11 -16.52 -30.52 -14.16
CA MET A 11 -16.39 -29.68 -15.39
C MET A 11 -17.74 -29.49 -16.11
N VAL A 12 -18.21 -28.23 -16.15
CA VAL A 12 -19.26 -27.78 -17.09
C VAL A 12 -18.88 -26.40 -17.62
N GLY A 13 -18.85 -26.26 -18.94
CA GLY A 13 -18.91 -24.99 -19.65
C GLY A 13 -19.87 -25.12 -20.84
N ILE A 14 -20.63 -24.08 -21.13
CA ILE A 14 -21.56 -23.93 -22.27
C ILE A 14 -21.54 -22.42 -22.64
N GLY A 15 -21.54 -21.97 -23.90
CA GLY A 15 -21.66 -22.68 -25.18
C GLY A 15 -21.27 -21.82 -26.41
N LEU A 16 -21.59 -22.31 -27.60
CA LEU A 16 -20.97 -22.02 -28.92
C LEU A 16 -22.04 -21.67 -29.99
N LEU A 17 -21.67 -21.03 -31.12
CA LEU A 17 -22.32 -21.21 -32.44
C LEU A 17 -21.44 -20.75 -33.64
N ILE A 18 -21.78 -21.15 -34.89
CA ILE A 18 -20.85 -21.46 -36.01
C ILE A 18 -21.36 -20.92 -37.40
N LEU A 19 -20.50 -20.96 -38.45
CA LEU A 19 -20.73 -20.93 -39.94
C LEU A 19 -20.49 -19.57 -40.65
N SER A 20 -20.00 -19.44 -41.90
CA SER A 20 -19.44 -20.37 -42.94
C SER A 20 -18.62 -19.59 -44.02
N GLU A 21 -18.10 -20.25 -45.07
CA GLU A 21 -17.03 -19.79 -46.01
C GLU A 21 -17.39 -18.76 -47.12
N GLY A 22 -16.37 -18.11 -47.72
CA GLY A 22 -16.44 -17.35 -48.99
C GLY A 22 -15.15 -16.53 -49.33
N TRP A 23 -14.67 -16.56 -50.59
CA TRP A 23 -13.41 -15.92 -51.06
C TRP A 23 -13.64 -14.56 -51.77
N ALA A 24 -12.74 -13.57 -51.58
CA ALA A 24 -12.30 -12.59 -52.61
C ALA A 24 -11.13 -11.69 -52.11
N PHE A 25 -10.24 -11.29 -53.03
CA PHE A 25 -9.18 -10.27 -52.85
C PHE A 25 -9.65 -8.90 -53.41
N ASP A 26 -9.37 -7.78 -52.72
CA ASP A 26 -8.90 -6.51 -53.35
C ASP A 26 -8.33 -5.51 -52.31
N LEU A 27 -7.63 -4.48 -52.78
CA LEU A 27 -6.74 -3.56 -52.09
C LEU A 27 -7.42 -2.25 -51.61
N GLY A 28 -7.08 -1.76 -50.41
CA GLY A 28 -7.50 -0.44 -49.93
C GLY A 28 -6.92 -0.08 -48.55
N PRO A 29 -6.55 1.19 -48.27
CA PRO A 29 -5.60 1.49 -47.20
C PRO A 29 -6.18 1.57 -45.77
N SER A 30 -5.36 1.11 -44.82
CA SER A 30 -5.32 1.57 -43.41
C SER A 30 -6.64 1.64 -42.62
N LYS A 31 -7.12 0.48 -42.13
CA LYS A 31 -8.09 0.40 -41.00
C LYS A 31 -7.49 -0.12 -39.69
N ASN A 32 -6.17 -0.35 -39.65
CA ASN A 32 -5.50 -1.20 -38.66
C ASN A 32 -5.26 -0.58 -37.25
N LYS A 33 -6.15 0.34 -36.82
CA LYS A 33 -6.17 0.89 -35.45
C LYS A 33 -7.48 0.53 -34.74
N LYS A 34 -8.63 0.89 -35.33
CA LYS A 34 -9.97 0.68 -34.73
C LYS A 34 -10.41 -0.79 -34.53
N GLU A 35 -9.81 -1.75 -35.23
CA GLU A 35 -10.09 -3.18 -35.02
C GLU A 35 -9.17 -3.83 -33.98
N LYS A 36 -8.00 -3.25 -33.71
CA LYS A 36 -7.11 -3.71 -32.63
C LYS A 36 -7.71 -3.40 -31.27
N ASP A 37 -8.21 -2.18 -31.10
CA ASP A 37 -8.82 -1.68 -29.86
C ASP A 37 -10.04 -2.54 -29.41
N LYS A 38 -10.78 -3.14 -30.34
CA LYS A 38 -11.94 -4.01 -30.04
C LYS A 38 -11.56 -5.42 -29.56
N LYS A 39 -10.31 -5.86 -29.70
CA LYS A 39 -9.92 -7.26 -29.41
C LYS A 39 -9.40 -7.47 -27.98
N GLU A 40 -9.02 -6.40 -27.27
CA GLU A 40 -8.66 -6.44 -25.84
C GLU A 40 -9.88 -6.49 -24.91
N GLU A 41 -11.08 -6.21 -25.43
CA GLU A 41 -12.19 -5.67 -24.63
C GLU A 41 -12.92 -6.67 -23.72
N ARG A 42 -12.57 -7.97 -23.74
CA ARG A 42 -13.13 -9.01 -22.84
C ARG A 42 -12.12 -10.06 -22.37
N LEU A 43 -10.87 -9.67 -22.12
CA LEU A 43 -9.93 -10.56 -21.42
C LEU A 43 -10.48 -10.90 -20.02
N PRO A 44 -10.53 -12.19 -19.62
CA PRO A 44 -11.08 -12.59 -18.34
C PRO A 44 -10.23 -12.07 -17.19
N ILE A 45 -10.89 -11.65 -16.10
CA ILE A 45 -10.23 -11.33 -14.84
C ILE A 45 -9.98 -12.63 -14.10
N GLN A 46 -8.71 -12.99 -13.91
CA GLN A 46 -8.30 -14.12 -13.07
C GLN A 46 -7.96 -13.58 -11.68
N ILE A 47 -8.54 -14.15 -10.63
CA ILE A 47 -8.26 -13.81 -9.24
C ILE A 47 -7.78 -15.06 -8.52
N SER A 48 -6.67 -14.95 -7.79
CA SER A 48 -6.11 -15.97 -6.90
C SER A 48 -5.95 -15.38 -5.51
N SER A 49 -6.27 -16.13 -4.46
CA SER A 49 -6.11 -15.73 -3.06
C SER A 49 -6.03 -16.96 -2.17
N ASP A 50 -5.65 -16.77 -0.91
CA ASP A 50 -5.65 -17.84 0.10
C ASP A 50 -7.09 -18.23 0.50
N GLU A 51 -7.98 -17.23 0.62
CA GLU A 51 -9.40 -17.42 0.98
C GLU A 51 -10.35 -16.63 0.06
N MET A 52 -11.59 -17.11 -0.10
CA MET A 52 -12.68 -16.45 -0.80
C MET A 52 -14.01 -16.63 -0.04
N LEU A 53 -14.71 -15.52 0.22
CA LEU A 53 -16.09 -15.48 0.71
C LEU A 53 -17.01 -14.94 -0.39
N ALA A 54 -18.16 -15.59 -0.61
CA ALA A 54 -19.12 -15.22 -1.65
C ALA A 54 -20.54 -15.06 -1.07
N TYR A 55 -21.06 -13.84 -1.10
CA TYR A 55 -22.42 -13.48 -0.71
C TYR A 55 -23.28 -13.38 -1.97
N GLN A 56 -23.83 -14.52 -2.41
CA GLN A 56 -24.52 -14.65 -3.69
C GLN A 56 -25.75 -13.72 -3.83
N GLU A 57 -26.53 -13.55 -2.75
CA GLU A 57 -27.75 -12.73 -2.72
C GLU A 57 -27.51 -11.25 -3.06
N ILE A 58 -26.35 -10.72 -2.66
CA ILE A 58 -25.93 -9.33 -2.90
C ILE A 58 -24.82 -9.21 -3.95
N GLN A 59 -24.51 -10.31 -4.65
CA GLN A 59 -23.44 -10.42 -5.65
C GLN A 59 -22.09 -9.84 -5.17
N LYS A 60 -21.74 -10.08 -3.90
CA LYS A 60 -20.49 -9.60 -3.30
C LYS A 60 -19.50 -10.74 -3.08
N PHE A 61 -18.29 -10.59 -3.58
CA PHE A 61 -17.16 -11.50 -3.38
C PHE A 61 -16.05 -10.79 -2.60
N ILE A 62 -15.42 -11.49 -1.67
CA ILE A 62 -14.31 -10.99 -0.86
C ILE A 62 -13.19 -12.02 -0.93
N PHE A 63 -12.02 -11.59 -1.35
CA PHE A 63 -10.81 -12.39 -1.45
C PHE A 63 -9.81 -11.85 -0.42
N THR A 64 -9.16 -12.73 0.33
CA THR A 64 -8.20 -12.37 1.39
C THR A 64 -7.00 -13.29 1.38
N GLY A 65 -5.84 -12.72 1.75
CA GLY A 65 -4.57 -13.42 1.74
C GLY A 65 -3.96 -13.49 0.34
N ASN A 66 -2.78 -12.90 0.19
CA ASN A 66 -1.93 -12.92 -1.02
C ASN A 66 -2.71 -12.75 -2.33
N VAL A 67 -3.64 -11.79 -2.38
CA VAL A 67 -4.56 -11.67 -3.51
C VAL A 67 -3.81 -11.20 -4.74
N VAL A 68 -3.88 -11.97 -5.83
CA VAL A 68 -3.32 -11.64 -7.14
C VAL A 68 -4.42 -11.65 -8.17
N THR A 69 -4.66 -10.50 -8.79
CA THR A 69 -5.58 -10.32 -9.91
C THR A 69 -4.81 -10.10 -11.20
N LYS A 70 -5.19 -10.79 -12.28
CA LYS A 70 -4.58 -10.66 -13.62
C LYS A 70 -5.66 -10.45 -14.68
N ARG A 71 -5.44 -9.50 -15.60
CA ARG A 71 -6.28 -9.24 -16.76
C ARG A 71 -5.41 -8.73 -17.92
N GLY A 72 -5.01 -9.63 -18.82
CA GLY A 72 -4.07 -9.28 -19.88
C GLY A 72 -2.68 -8.96 -19.31
N ASP A 73 -2.19 -7.74 -19.57
CA ASP A 73 -0.91 -7.24 -19.06
C ASP A 73 -1.02 -6.62 -17.65
N LEU A 74 -2.24 -6.31 -17.20
CA LEU A 74 -2.53 -5.77 -15.87
C LEU A 74 -2.43 -6.88 -14.80
N THR A 75 -1.52 -6.70 -13.85
CA THR A 75 -1.43 -7.51 -12.62
C THR A 75 -1.59 -6.60 -11.39
N ILE A 76 -2.45 -7.00 -10.46
CA ILE A 76 -2.68 -6.31 -9.18
C ILE A 76 -2.41 -7.30 -8.05
N HIS A 77 -1.59 -6.89 -7.08
CA HIS A 77 -1.40 -7.58 -5.80
C HIS A 77 -2.06 -6.76 -4.69
N SER A 78 -2.71 -7.41 -3.73
CA SER A 78 -3.22 -6.77 -2.50
C SER A 78 -3.42 -7.79 -1.38
N ASP A 79 -3.60 -7.31 -0.14
CA ASP A 79 -3.88 -8.20 1.00
C ASP A 79 -5.36 -8.66 0.98
N ARG A 80 -6.23 -7.80 0.42
CA ARG A 80 -7.67 -7.99 0.30
C ARG A 80 -8.19 -7.42 -1.02
N LEU A 81 -9.24 -8.05 -1.56
CA LEU A 81 -10.00 -7.54 -2.70
C LEU A 81 -11.49 -7.81 -2.49
N GLU A 82 -12.32 -6.81 -2.76
CA GLU A 82 -13.79 -6.93 -2.73
C GLU A 82 -14.36 -6.62 -4.11
N SER A 83 -15.24 -7.48 -4.63
CA SER A 83 -15.99 -7.25 -5.86
C SER A 83 -17.47 -7.20 -5.50
N PHE A 84 -18.18 -6.16 -5.93
CA PHE A 84 -19.60 -5.96 -5.66
C PHE A 84 -20.24 -5.05 -6.71
N LYS A 85 -21.58 -4.99 -6.74
CA LYS A 85 -22.31 -4.03 -7.56
C LYS A 85 -22.58 -2.72 -6.81
N ASP A 86 -22.34 -1.59 -7.48
CA ASP A 86 -22.76 -0.28 -6.97
C ASP A 86 -24.30 -0.13 -6.99
N PRO A 87 -24.87 0.92 -6.38
CA PRO A 87 -26.33 1.16 -6.42
C PRO A 87 -26.93 1.39 -7.81
N LYS A 88 -26.10 1.46 -8.87
CA LYS A 88 -26.51 1.57 -10.28
C LYS A 88 -26.36 0.23 -11.03
N GLY A 89 -25.91 -0.83 -10.36
CA GLY A 89 -25.71 -2.17 -10.92
C GLY A 89 -24.33 -2.41 -11.58
N ASN A 90 -23.42 -1.43 -11.55
CA ASN A 90 -22.10 -1.52 -12.15
C ASN A 90 -21.15 -2.35 -11.28
N ASP A 91 -20.31 -3.16 -11.92
CA ASP A 91 -19.28 -3.93 -11.22
C ASP A 91 -18.14 -3.02 -10.75
N VAL A 92 -17.88 -3.05 -9.44
CA VAL A 92 -16.83 -2.32 -8.74
C VAL A 92 -15.93 -3.33 -8.05
N ILE A 93 -14.62 -3.20 -8.28
CA ILE A 93 -13.58 -4.01 -7.65
C ILE A 93 -12.70 -3.10 -6.80
N VAL A 94 -12.51 -3.45 -5.53
CA VAL A 94 -11.76 -2.66 -4.55
C VAL A 94 -10.64 -3.50 -3.97
N ALA A 95 -9.40 -3.17 -4.28
CA ALA A 95 -8.21 -3.73 -3.66
C ALA A 95 -7.76 -2.83 -2.50
N SER A 96 -7.29 -3.43 -1.39
CA SER A 96 -6.81 -2.68 -0.21
C SER A 96 -5.65 -3.36 0.51
N GLY A 97 -4.95 -2.56 1.33
CA GLY A 97 -3.73 -2.96 2.03
C GLY A 97 -2.51 -2.64 1.17
N ASN A 98 -1.65 -3.63 0.94
CA ASN A 98 -0.44 -3.52 0.11
C ASN A 98 -0.75 -3.51 -1.40
N VAL A 99 -1.54 -2.55 -1.90
CA VAL A 99 -1.91 -2.53 -3.32
C VAL A 99 -0.73 -2.17 -4.20
N LYS A 100 -0.32 -3.12 -5.05
CA LYS A 100 0.72 -2.95 -6.08
C LYS A 100 0.14 -3.32 -7.43
N ILE A 101 0.21 -2.41 -8.39
CA ILE A 101 -0.29 -2.58 -9.76
C ILE A 101 0.89 -2.54 -10.72
N ASN A 102 0.90 -3.43 -11.70
CA ASN A 102 1.84 -3.45 -12.82
C ASN A 102 1.06 -3.59 -14.12
N GLN A 103 1.29 -2.69 -15.07
CA GLN A 103 0.65 -2.69 -16.39
C GLN A 103 1.62 -2.11 -17.43
N GLY A 104 1.96 -2.88 -18.47
CA GLY A 104 2.77 -2.40 -19.59
C GLY A 104 4.12 -1.74 -19.24
N GLY A 105 4.69 -2.02 -18.06
CA GLY A 105 5.91 -1.36 -17.56
C GLY A 105 5.68 -0.10 -16.71
N ARG A 106 4.43 0.32 -16.51
CA ARG A 106 4.03 1.25 -15.45
C ARG A 106 3.80 0.47 -14.16
N GLN A 107 4.37 0.93 -13.06
CA GLN A 107 4.12 0.39 -11.72
C GLN A 107 3.38 1.43 -10.88
N ALA A 108 2.43 1.00 -10.06
CA ALA A 108 1.76 1.86 -9.10
C ALA A 108 1.66 1.18 -7.73
N SER A 109 1.74 1.97 -6.66
CA SER A 109 1.54 1.52 -5.29
C SER A 109 0.61 2.49 -4.56
N ALA A 110 -0.34 1.96 -3.81
CA ALA A 110 -1.36 2.70 -3.08
C ALA A 110 -1.85 1.88 -1.87
N GLU A 111 -2.48 2.53 -0.88
CA GLU A 111 -3.14 1.82 0.24
C GLU A 111 -4.49 1.22 -0.20
N LYS A 112 -5.11 1.80 -1.23
CA LYS A 112 -6.38 1.36 -1.81
C LYS A 112 -6.47 1.67 -3.30
N ALA A 113 -7.03 0.75 -4.08
CA ALA A 113 -7.42 0.98 -5.47
C ALA A 113 -8.89 0.61 -5.69
N GLU A 114 -9.65 1.49 -6.33
CA GLU A 114 -11.06 1.31 -6.67
C GLU A 114 -11.19 1.30 -8.21
N PHE A 115 -11.54 0.14 -8.77
CA PHE A 115 -11.74 -0.11 -10.18
C PHE A 115 -13.23 -0.08 -10.49
N TYR A 116 -13.63 0.78 -11.42
CA TYR A 116 -15.01 0.92 -11.88
C TYR A 116 -15.07 0.50 -13.34
N GLU A 117 -15.62 -0.68 -13.62
CA GLU A 117 -15.54 -1.28 -14.97
C GLU A 117 -16.33 -0.48 -16.00
N ALA A 118 -17.57 -0.11 -15.67
CA ALA A 118 -18.45 0.64 -16.56
C ALA A 118 -17.90 2.03 -16.94
N GLU A 119 -17.16 2.67 -16.04
CA GLU A 119 -16.51 3.97 -16.27
C GLU A 119 -15.07 3.84 -16.77
N ARG A 120 -14.56 2.61 -16.94
CA ARG A 120 -13.17 2.29 -17.32
C ARG A 120 -12.15 3.12 -16.52
N LYS A 121 -12.35 3.29 -15.20
CA LYS A 121 -11.47 4.10 -14.35
C LYS A 121 -10.89 3.32 -13.17
N ILE A 122 -9.66 3.64 -12.80
CA ILE A 122 -8.98 3.16 -11.59
C ILE A 122 -8.68 4.37 -10.72
N ILE A 123 -9.21 4.42 -9.50
CA ILE A 123 -8.94 5.47 -8.51
C ILE A 123 -8.03 4.90 -7.43
N LEU A 124 -6.80 5.40 -7.36
CA LEU A 124 -5.84 5.08 -6.31
C LEU A 124 -5.92 6.11 -5.18
N LYS A 125 -5.97 5.63 -3.94
CA LYS A 125 -6.11 6.43 -2.71
C LYS A 125 -5.08 5.97 -1.67
N GLY A 126 -4.80 6.84 -0.69
CA GLY A 126 -3.73 6.60 0.27
C GLY A 126 -2.36 6.83 -0.36
N HIS A 127 -2.11 8.10 -0.69
CA HIS A 127 -0.84 8.61 -1.22
C HIS A 127 -0.23 7.79 -2.37
N PRO A 128 -0.99 7.58 -3.47
CA PRO A 128 -0.51 6.79 -4.60
C PRO A 128 0.80 7.32 -5.18
N ARG A 129 1.68 6.36 -5.50
CA ARG A 129 2.93 6.58 -6.23
C ARG A 129 2.87 5.78 -7.51
N VAL A 130 3.15 6.42 -8.63
CA VAL A 130 3.25 5.76 -9.94
C VAL A 130 4.61 6.03 -10.55
N TRP A 131 5.23 4.97 -11.05
CA TRP A 131 6.50 4.96 -11.74
C TRP A 131 6.25 4.62 -13.21
N GLU A 132 6.74 5.48 -14.09
CA GLU A 132 6.70 5.29 -15.54
C GLU A 132 8.10 5.56 -16.11
N LYS A 133 8.83 4.48 -16.42
CA LYS A 133 10.27 4.53 -16.72
C LYS A 133 11.01 5.18 -15.54
N GLU A 134 11.62 6.34 -15.75
CA GLU A 134 12.29 7.13 -14.72
C GLU A 134 11.33 8.09 -13.99
N ASN A 135 10.19 8.43 -14.60
CA ASN A 135 9.28 9.44 -14.08
C ASN A 135 8.53 8.93 -12.84
N VAL A 136 8.42 9.79 -11.83
CA VAL A 136 7.67 9.50 -10.60
C VAL A 136 6.57 10.53 -10.42
N ILE A 137 5.34 10.03 -10.28
CA ILE A 137 4.12 10.82 -10.08
C ILE A 137 3.57 10.51 -8.70
N GLN A 138 3.25 11.55 -7.92
CA GLN A 138 2.70 11.41 -6.56
C GLN A 138 1.54 12.38 -6.34
N GLY A 139 0.51 11.91 -5.63
CA GLY A 139 -0.65 12.73 -5.24
C GLY A 139 -1.36 12.19 -4.00
N THR A 140 -2.49 12.79 -3.65
CA THR A 140 -3.39 12.28 -2.59
C THR A 140 -4.39 11.28 -3.17
N GLU A 141 -4.88 11.56 -4.39
CA GLU A 141 -5.72 10.68 -5.19
C GLU A 141 -5.21 10.71 -6.65
N MET A 142 -5.22 9.56 -7.32
CA MET A 142 -4.87 9.44 -8.74
C MET A 142 -5.94 8.63 -9.47
N THR A 143 -6.54 9.22 -10.50
CA THR A 143 -7.51 8.55 -11.38
C THR A 143 -6.87 8.25 -12.73
N PHE A 144 -6.85 6.98 -13.13
CA PHE A 144 -6.42 6.50 -14.44
C PHE A 144 -7.63 6.09 -15.27
N PHE A 145 -7.59 6.35 -16.58
CA PHE A 145 -8.64 5.95 -17.53
C PHE A 145 -8.12 4.83 -18.43
N ILE A 146 -8.79 3.68 -18.43
CA ILE A 146 -8.32 2.42 -19.02
C ILE A 146 -8.59 2.41 -20.52
N GLY A 147 -7.51 2.49 -21.31
CA GLY A 147 -7.57 2.67 -22.77
C GLY A 147 -7.36 4.13 -23.20
N GLU A 148 -7.15 5.05 -22.26
CA GLU A 148 -6.70 6.42 -22.55
C GLU A 148 -5.30 6.63 -21.94
N GLU A 149 -4.41 7.37 -22.61
CA GLU A 149 -3.16 7.85 -22.01
C GLU A 149 -3.42 9.06 -21.10
N LYS A 150 -4.36 8.91 -20.16
CA LYS A 150 -4.89 9.99 -19.33
C LYS A 150 -4.92 9.60 -17.87
N SER A 151 -4.28 10.43 -17.06
CA SER A 151 -4.30 10.36 -15.60
C SER A 151 -4.61 11.72 -15.00
N ILE A 152 -5.56 11.78 -14.07
CA ILE A 152 -5.85 12.96 -13.25
C ILE A 152 -5.23 12.74 -11.87
N VAL A 153 -4.37 13.64 -11.45
CA VAL A 153 -3.74 13.62 -10.13
C VAL A 153 -4.29 14.78 -9.32
N LYS A 154 -4.78 14.50 -8.10
CA LYS A 154 -5.25 15.53 -7.18
C LYS A 154 -4.27 15.72 -6.04
N GLY A 155 -3.87 16.98 -5.85
CA GLY A 155 -3.37 17.48 -4.59
C GLY A 155 -4.53 17.93 -3.70
N ASP A 156 -4.26 18.09 -2.41
CA ASP A 156 -5.18 18.69 -1.44
C ASP A 156 -4.66 20.08 -1.03
N LYS A 157 -5.42 20.85 -0.24
CA LYS A 157 -5.11 22.23 0.17
C LYS A 157 -3.70 22.39 0.76
N ASP A 158 -3.21 21.38 1.48
CA ASP A 158 -1.87 21.36 2.08
C ASP A 158 -0.79 20.64 1.25
N ARG A 159 -1.14 19.98 0.13
CA ARG A 159 -0.19 19.14 -0.64
C ARG A 159 -0.44 19.24 -2.14
N ARG A 160 0.46 19.93 -2.84
CA ARG A 160 0.45 20.06 -4.31
C ARG A 160 0.79 18.72 -5.00
N VAL A 161 0.34 18.57 -6.24
CA VAL A 161 0.77 17.46 -7.11
C VAL A 161 2.25 17.62 -7.42
N ASN A 162 3.04 16.58 -7.14
CA ASN A 162 4.46 16.55 -7.48
C ASN A 162 4.68 15.55 -8.63
N VAL A 163 5.28 16.04 -9.72
CA VAL A 163 5.67 15.24 -10.87
C VAL A 163 7.14 15.48 -11.14
N THR A 164 7.94 14.41 -11.15
CA THR A 164 9.35 14.48 -11.56
C THR A 164 9.46 13.90 -12.94
N PHE A 165 9.74 14.75 -13.94
CA PHE A 165 10.07 14.34 -15.30
C PHE A 165 11.58 14.27 -15.45
N TYR A 166 12.10 13.11 -15.83
CA TYR A 166 13.50 12.96 -16.22
C TYR A 166 13.63 13.17 -17.74
N PRO A 167 14.54 14.05 -18.19
CA PRO A 167 14.76 14.27 -19.61
C PRO A 167 15.48 13.06 -20.21
N SER A 168 14.91 12.49 -21.29
CA SER A 168 15.53 11.37 -22.02
C SER A 168 16.95 11.72 -22.51
N GLU A 169 17.80 10.70 -22.66
CA GLU A 169 19.23 10.85 -22.99
C GLU A 169 19.51 11.78 -24.20
N ASP A 170 18.61 11.81 -25.18
CA ASP A 170 18.68 12.68 -26.36
C ASP A 170 18.70 14.19 -26.02
N ALA A 171 18.09 14.58 -24.91
CA ALA A 171 18.07 15.96 -24.44
C ALA A 171 19.40 16.38 -23.79
N GLN A 172 20.16 15.43 -23.23
CA GLN A 172 21.44 15.72 -22.58
C GLN A 172 22.57 15.93 -23.59
N LYS A 173 22.52 15.26 -24.75
CA LYS A 173 23.54 15.38 -25.83
C LYS A 173 23.57 16.74 -26.56
N LYS A 174 22.65 17.67 -26.29
CA LYS A 174 22.55 18.96 -27.01
C LYS A 174 23.23 20.17 -26.35
N LYS A 175 23.92 20.02 -25.22
CA LYS A 175 24.71 21.11 -24.60
C LYS A 175 26.21 20.91 -24.81
N GLY A 176 26.73 21.53 -25.89
CA GLY A 176 28.18 21.69 -26.11
C GLY A 176 28.83 22.68 -25.13
N PRO A 177 30.17 22.77 -25.10
CA PRO A 177 30.90 23.47 -24.04
C PRO A 177 30.88 25.00 -24.23
N ALA A 178 30.59 25.72 -23.16
CA ALA A 178 30.81 27.17 -23.06
C ALA A 178 32.10 27.44 -22.27
N ALA A 179 32.99 28.27 -22.81
CA ALA A 179 34.35 28.43 -22.34
C ALA A 179 34.52 29.56 -21.30
N THR A 180 35.51 29.37 -20.43
CA THR A 180 36.40 30.40 -19.82
C THR A 180 35.80 31.70 -19.28
N SER A 181 35.91 31.91 -17.96
CA SER A 181 36.91 32.86 -17.41
C SER A 181 36.82 33.00 -15.88
N ARG A 182 37.98 32.97 -15.20
CA ARG A 182 38.28 33.71 -13.96
C ARG A 182 39.80 33.67 -13.72
N PRO A 183 40.46 34.79 -13.38
CA PRO A 183 41.91 34.85 -13.20
C PRO A 183 42.36 34.36 -11.81
N ALA A 184 43.66 34.08 -11.69
CA ALA A 184 44.30 33.45 -10.54
C ALA A 184 44.76 34.44 -9.45
N SER A 185 44.93 33.94 -8.22
CA SER A 185 46.12 34.19 -7.36
C SER A 185 46.11 33.31 -6.09
N PRO A 186 47.27 33.10 -5.42
CA PRO A 186 47.60 31.76 -4.92
C PRO A 186 47.98 31.68 -3.42
N GLY A 187 48.24 30.45 -2.95
CA GLY A 187 49.19 30.18 -1.87
C GLY A 187 48.61 29.47 -0.64
N GLY A 188 49.10 28.25 -0.36
CA GLY A 188 48.77 27.50 0.85
C GLY A 188 49.03 25.99 0.68
N LYS A 189 50.13 25.50 1.25
CA LYS A 189 50.42 24.06 1.46
C LYS A 189 49.64 23.59 2.73
N GLU A 190 49.53 22.34 3.20
CA GLU A 190 50.31 21.08 3.11
C GLU A 190 49.32 19.88 3.19
N GLU A 191 49.49 18.82 2.40
CA GLU A 191 49.90 17.45 2.79
C GLU A 191 49.01 16.66 3.79
N GLY A 192 48.64 15.42 3.40
CA GLY A 192 47.92 14.44 4.24
C GLY A 192 47.02 13.48 3.43
N GLY A 193 47.58 12.39 2.88
CA GLY A 193 46.80 11.29 2.26
C GLY A 193 46.63 10.08 3.20
N PRO A 194 46.39 8.86 2.69
CA PRO A 194 45.56 8.49 1.52
C PRO A 194 44.58 7.31 1.84
N ILE A 195 43.33 7.31 1.34
CA ILE A 195 42.44 6.13 1.46
C ILE A 195 41.55 5.93 0.20
N GLU A 196 41.61 4.71 -0.34
CA GLU A 196 40.71 4.10 -1.35
C GLU A 196 39.80 3.03 -0.68
N VAL A 197 38.74 2.47 -1.28
CA VAL A 197 38.30 2.43 -2.70
C VAL A 197 36.76 2.63 -2.79
N GLU A 198 36.19 2.53 -4.01
CA GLU A 198 34.87 1.94 -4.35
C GLU A 198 33.57 2.54 -3.72
N THR A 199 32.54 2.96 -4.46
CA THR A 199 31.71 2.28 -5.49
C THR A 199 31.23 0.87 -5.14
N GLY A 200 30.03 0.78 -4.54
CA GLY A 200 29.32 -0.49 -4.36
C GLY A 200 27.81 -0.32 -4.28
N LYS A 201 27.06 -1.00 -5.15
CA LYS A 201 25.68 -1.41 -4.86
C LYS A 201 25.77 -2.52 -3.81
N GLU A 202 24.81 -2.61 -2.89
CA GLU A 202 24.18 -3.92 -2.62
C GLU A 202 22.87 -3.78 -1.85
N GLY A 203 21.92 -4.65 -2.19
CA GLY A 203 20.77 -4.92 -1.33
C GLY A 203 21.15 -6.08 -0.41
N GLY A 204 21.20 -5.83 0.89
CA GLY A 204 21.52 -6.83 1.89
C GLY A 204 20.74 -6.58 3.17
N THR A 205 20.16 -7.65 3.74
CA THR A 205 19.46 -7.60 5.02
C THR A 205 20.46 -7.48 6.17
N HIS A 206 20.85 -6.27 6.52
CA HIS A 206 21.58 -5.99 7.76
C HIS A 206 20.59 -5.87 8.94
N PRO A 207 20.95 -6.38 10.14
CA PRO A 207 20.25 -5.98 11.36
C PRO A 207 20.38 -4.46 11.54
N PRO A 208 19.35 -3.77 12.04
CA PRO A 208 19.30 -2.31 12.06
C PRO A 208 20.51 -1.74 12.81
N SER A 209 21.29 -0.91 12.12
CA SER A 209 22.45 -0.26 12.71
C SER A 209 21.96 0.71 13.80
N SER A 210 22.77 0.86 14.86
CA SER A 210 22.34 1.64 16.04
C SER A 210 21.97 3.09 15.71
N GLY A 211 22.55 3.64 14.64
CA GLY A 211 22.28 4.99 14.10
C GLY A 211 20.99 5.13 13.28
N GLU A 212 20.48 4.07 12.64
CA GLU A 212 19.20 4.14 11.89
C GLU A 212 18.02 4.33 12.83
N VAL A 213 17.98 3.58 13.94
CA VAL A 213 16.99 3.75 15.01
C VAL A 213 17.05 5.17 15.58
N GLU A 214 18.25 5.67 15.85
CA GLU A 214 18.47 7.02 16.39
C GLU A 214 18.01 8.12 15.41
N SER A 215 18.27 7.92 14.11
CA SER A 215 17.80 8.81 13.04
C SER A 215 16.27 8.82 12.96
N LEU A 216 15.62 7.66 12.98
CA LEU A 216 14.16 7.56 12.91
C LEU A 216 13.48 8.13 14.17
N ILE A 217 14.09 7.95 15.36
CA ILE A 217 13.63 8.60 16.60
C ILE A 217 13.63 10.13 16.45
N ARG A 218 14.66 10.73 15.83
CA ARG A 218 14.68 12.18 15.52
C ARG A 218 13.58 12.56 14.52
N THR A 219 13.34 11.73 13.51
CA THR A 219 12.29 11.96 12.49
C THR A 219 10.87 11.96 13.09
N LEU A 220 10.61 11.39 14.27
CA LEU A 220 9.32 11.51 14.97
C LEU A 220 8.97 12.97 15.33
N SER A 221 9.96 13.86 15.41
CA SER A 221 9.80 15.30 15.70
C SER A 221 10.02 16.20 14.48
N ASP A 222 10.12 15.64 13.27
CA ASP A 222 10.20 16.41 12.02
C ASP A 222 8.90 17.19 11.75
N GLY A 223 8.96 18.32 11.04
CA GLY A 223 7.76 19.05 10.59
C GLY A 223 6.96 18.29 9.52
N ASN A 224 7.57 17.34 8.81
CA ASN A 224 6.93 16.54 7.78
C ASN A 224 6.16 15.35 8.39
N LEU A 225 4.85 15.50 8.56
CA LEU A 225 3.94 14.46 9.08
C LEU A 225 4.11 13.08 8.41
N GLN A 226 4.44 13.00 7.12
CA GLN A 226 4.64 11.71 6.45
C GLN A 226 5.97 11.05 6.82
N ALA A 227 7.02 11.84 7.07
CA ALA A 227 8.29 11.33 7.59
C ALA A 227 8.09 10.77 9.01
N ARG A 228 7.39 11.52 9.88
CA ARG A 228 7.02 11.09 11.24
C ARG A 228 6.24 9.78 11.24
N ARG A 229 5.19 9.67 10.41
CA ARG A 229 4.34 8.47 10.30
C ARG A 229 5.13 7.24 9.84
N LYS A 230 6.03 7.40 8.86
CA LYS A 230 6.92 6.33 8.41
C LYS A 230 7.93 5.92 9.46
N ALA A 231 8.52 6.89 10.17
CA ALA A 231 9.42 6.62 11.27
C ALA A 231 8.73 5.83 12.39
N ALA A 232 7.49 6.18 12.75
CA ALA A 232 6.72 5.42 13.74
C ALA A 232 6.49 3.96 13.31
N MET A 233 6.09 3.71 12.05
CA MET A 233 5.92 2.34 11.54
C MET A 233 7.25 1.56 11.51
N SER A 234 8.30 2.17 10.96
CA SER A 234 9.62 1.54 10.82
C SER A 234 10.21 1.17 12.18
N LEU A 235 10.11 2.06 13.18
CA LEU A 235 10.54 1.77 14.55
C LEU A 235 9.78 0.59 15.19
N GLY A 236 8.49 0.45 14.88
CA GLY A 236 7.69 -0.71 15.30
C GLY A 236 8.09 -2.02 14.61
N GLU A 237 8.53 -1.96 13.35
CA GLU A 237 9.01 -3.11 12.56
C GLU A 237 10.44 -3.52 12.95
N MET A 238 11.30 -2.56 13.31
CA MET A 238 12.68 -2.81 13.75
C MET A 238 12.78 -3.48 15.12
N GLY A 239 11.75 -3.36 15.97
CA GLY A 239 11.70 -4.04 17.27
C GLY A 239 12.64 -3.47 18.36
N ASP A 240 13.35 -2.38 18.11
CA ASP A 240 14.30 -1.80 19.07
C ASP A 240 13.56 -1.05 20.21
N LYS A 241 13.75 -1.53 21.45
CA LYS A 241 13.12 -0.98 22.65
C LYS A 241 13.56 0.46 23.00
N ARG A 242 14.60 1.01 22.38
CA ARG A 242 14.93 2.45 22.43
C ARG A 242 13.82 3.32 21.86
N ALA A 243 13.01 2.78 20.94
CA ALA A 243 11.88 3.50 20.33
C ALA A 243 10.67 3.69 21.25
N VAL A 244 10.57 2.93 22.35
CA VAL A 244 9.37 2.88 23.21
C VAL A 244 9.04 4.24 23.82
N ASP A 245 9.99 4.89 24.50
CA ASP A 245 9.72 6.18 25.16
C ASP A 245 9.48 7.34 24.16
N PRO A 246 10.19 7.42 23.01
CA PRO A 246 9.80 8.29 21.90
C PRO A 246 8.39 8.05 21.39
N LEU A 247 7.99 6.81 21.11
CA LEU A 247 6.65 6.48 20.59
C LEU A 247 5.55 6.74 21.63
N ILE A 248 5.81 6.56 22.92
CA ILE A 248 4.91 6.96 24.01
C ILE A 248 4.60 8.47 23.96
N ARG A 249 5.58 9.33 23.64
CA ARG A 249 5.33 10.77 23.45
C ARG A 249 4.46 11.04 22.22
N VAL A 250 4.64 10.26 21.16
CA VAL A 250 3.89 10.38 19.90
C VAL A 250 2.40 9.99 20.07
N LEU A 251 2.04 9.16 21.06
CA LEU A 251 0.64 8.92 21.44
C LEU A 251 -0.12 10.20 21.87
N LYS A 252 0.56 11.33 22.08
CA LYS A 252 -0.05 12.62 22.46
C LYS A 252 0.04 13.68 21.36
N ASP A 253 0.38 13.28 20.14
CA ASP A 253 0.49 14.18 18.99
C ASP A 253 -0.89 14.65 18.47
N SER A 254 -0.95 15.80 17.80
CA SER A 254 -2.20 16.29 17.20
C SER A 254 -2.66 15.45 16.00
N ASP A 255 -1.75 14.83 15.24
CA ASP A 255 -2.08 14.01 14.07
C ASP A 255 -2.54 12.61 14.50
N HIS A 256 -3.85 12.35 14.39
CA HIS A 256 -4.46 11.08 14.79
C HIS A 256 -3.89 9.85 14.05
N HIS A 257 -3.48 9.99 12.79
CA HIS A 257 -2.81 8.91 12.05
C HIS A 257 -1.42 8.60 12.62
N LEU A 258 -0.73 9.59 13.17
CA LEU A 258 0.57 9.40 13.79
C LEU A 258 0.43 8.75 15.18
N ARG A 259 -0.60 9.15 15.95
CA ARG A 259 -0.98 8.45 17.20
C ARG A 259 -1.33 6.99 16.94
N TRP A 260 -2.10 6.72 15.88
CA TRP A 260 -2.47 5.39 15.41
C TRP A 260 -1.23 4.53 15.10
N ASN A 261 -0.32 5.04 14.26
CA ASN A 261 0.95 4.35 13.96
C ASN A 261 1.79 4.08 15.21
N ALA A 262 1.82 5.01 16.17
CA ALA A 262 2.55 4.83 17.42
C ALA A 262 1.94 3.76 18.33
N ALA A 263 0.60 3.69 18.43
CA ALA A 263 -0.08 2.64 19.18
C ALA A 263 0.24 1.24 18.61
N GLN A 264 0.16 1.09 17.29
CA GLN A 264 0.52 -0.15 16.61
C GLN A 264 1.99 -0.53 16.81
N ALA A 265 2.91 0.43 16.68
CA ALA A 265 4.33 0.22 16.86
C ALA A 265 4.68 -0.21 18.30
N LEU A 266 4.04 0.37 19.31
CA LEU A 266 4.20 -0.02 20.72
C LEU A 266 3.66 -1.43 20.99
N GLY A 267 2.56 -1.82 20.33
CA GLY A 267 2.06 -3.20 20.36
C GLY A 267 3.05 -4.21 19.76
N LYS A 268 3.66 -3.88 18.61
CA LYS A 268 4.71 -4.68 17.95
C LYS A 268 5.98 -4.79 18.79
N LEU A 269 6.41 -3.71 19.46
CA LEU A 269 7.61 -3.66 20.31
C LEU A 269 7.51 -4.53 21.58
N GLY A 270 6.30 -4.88 22.02
CA GLY A 270 6.08 -5.82 23.12
C GLY A 270 6.50 -5.31 24.52
N ASP A 271 6.88 -4.03 24.66
CA ASP A 271 7.39 -3.48 25.92
C ASP A 271 6.26 -2.96 26.81
N LYS A 272 6.09 -3.59 27.98
CA LYS A 272 5.04 -3.26 28.95
C LYS A 272 5.15 -1.85 29.55
N ARG A 273 6.28 -1.14 29.36
CA ARG A 273 6.38 0.31 29.69
C ARG A 273 5.33 1.15 28.96
N ALA A 274 4.84 0.71 27.80
CA ALA A 274 3.81 1.38 27.03
C ALA A 274 2.38 1.27 27.61
N VAL A 275 2.12 0.30 28.51
CA VAL A 275 0.77 -0.04 28.98
C VAL A 275 0.01 1.15 29.58
N PRO A 276 0.58 1.98 30.48
CA PRO A 276 -0.15 3.11 31.06
C PRO A 276 -0.59 4.13 30.00
N SER A 277 0.30 4.46 29.06
CA SER A 277 0.01 5.43 28.01
C SER A 277 -0.98 4.90 26.98
N LEU A 278 -0.91 3.61 26.62
CA LEU A 278 -1.91 2.98 25.76
C LEU A 278 -3.29 2.91 26.44
N ILE A 279 -3.36 2.77 27.78
CA ILE A 279 -4.61 2.88 28.55
C ILE A 279 -5.19 4.30 28.46
N GLU A 280 -4.36 5.36 28.53
CA GLU A 280 -4.81 6.73 28.27
C GLU A 280 -5.36 6.87 26.83
N THR A 281 -4.68 6.27 25.84
CA THR A 281 -5.10 6.28 24.42
C THR A 281 -6.43 5.56 24.15
N LEU A 282 -6.93 4.71 25.07
CA LEU A 282 -8.29 4.15 24.98
C LEU A 282 -9.40 5.20 25.09
N GLN A 283 -9.10 6.47 25.40
CA GLN A 283 -10.05 7.57 25.44
C GLN A 283 -9.89 8.57 24.27
N ASP A 284 -9.14 8.20 23.22
CA ASP A 284 -8.89 9.09 22.07
C ASP A 284 -10.17 9.42 21.27
N ASP A 285 -10.24 10.65 20.74
CA ASP A 285 -11.35 11.08 19.87
C ASP A 285 -11.47 10.23 18.59
N SER A 286 -10.36 9.73 18.07
CA SER A 286 -10.30 8.93 16.85
C SER A 286 -10.59 7.45 17.13
N GLU A 287 -11.57 6.91 16.42
CA GLU A 287 -11.94 5.50 16.46
C GLU A 287 -10.76 4.56 16.16
N MET A 288 -10.01 4.85 15.09
CA MET A 288 -8.84 4.04 14.68
C MET A 288 -7.74 4.02 15.75
N VAL A 289 -7.56 5.13 16.48
CA VAL A 289 -6.56 5.24 17.54
C VAL A 289 -6.99 4.42 18.76
N ARG A 290 -8.28 4.48 19.13
CA ARG A 290 -8.85 3.63 20.19
C ARG A 290 -8.78 2.14 19.86
N GLU A 291 -9.08 1.76 18.62
CA GLU A 291 -9.03 0.37 18.14
C GLU A 291 -7.63 -0.23 18.25
N ASP A 292 -6.61 0.45 17.70
CA ASP A 292 -5.23 -0.06 17.73
C ASP A 292 -4.58 0.05 19.12
N ALA A 293 -4.99 1.01 19.98
CA ALA A 293 -4.60 1.01 21.38
C ALA A 293 -5.13 -0.22 22.13
N ALA A 294 -6.39 -0.62 21.88
CA ALA A 294 -6.94 -1.85 22.44
C ALA A 294 -6.20 -3.09 21.90
N SER A 295 -5.97 -3.15 20.59
CA SER A 295 -5.20 -4.23 19.94
C SER A 295 -3.79 -4.37 20.53
N ALA A 296 -3.07 -3.25 20.69
CA ALA A 296 -1.73 -3.19 21.27
C ALA A 296 -1.70 -3.65 22.73
N LEU A 297 -2.65 -3.24 23.57
CA LEU A 297 -2.77 -3.75 24.94
C LEU A 297 -3.01 -5.27 24.99
N GLY A 298 -3.82 -5.79 24.07
CA GLY A 298 -3.99 -7.23 23.87
C GLY A 298 -2.71 -7.96 23.45
N MET A 299 -1.86 -7.33 22.63
CA MET A 299 -0.54 -7.87 22.26
C MET A 299 0.44 -7.85 23.44
N LEU A 300 0.41 -6.82 24.28
CA LEU A 300 1.26 -6.69 25.47
C LEU A 300 0.90 -7.67 26.59
N GLY A 301 -0.38 -8.07 26.70
CA GLY A 301 -0.79 -9.11 27.65
C GLY A 301 -0.65 -8.69 29.12
N ASP A 302 -0.78 -7.40 29.43
CA ASP A 302 -0.70 -6.91 30.81
C ASP A 302 -2.09 -6.83 31.46
N LYS A 303 -2.24 -7.47 32.63
CA LYS A 303 -3.51 -7.54 33.37
C LYS A 303 -4.02 -6.16 33.82
N LYS A 304 -3.17 -5.13 33.88
CA LYS A 304 -3.59 -3.74 34.12
C LYS A 304 -4.56 -3.21 33.07
N ALA A 305 -4.51 -3.76 31.84
CA ALA A 305 -5.38 -3.36 30.75
C ALA A 305 -6.80 -3.95 30.84
N LEU A 306 -7.04 -4.97 31.67
CA LEU A 306 -8.34 -5.68 31.72
C LEU A 306 -9.49 -4.72 32.04
N VAL A 307 -9.45 -4.00 33.17
CA VAL A 307 -10.55 -3.10 33.57
C VAL A 307 -10.82 -1.97 32.55
N PRO A 308 -9.81 -1.26 32.00
CA PRO A 308 -10.01 -0.33 30.90
C PRO A 308 -10.63 -0.96 29.65
N LEU A 309 -10.17 -2.15 29.25
CA LEU A 309 -10.69 -2.83 28.05
C LEU A 309 -12.12 -3.35 28.25
N THR A 310 -12.51 -3.80 29.44
CA THR A 310 -13.91 -4.17 29.75
C THR A 310 -14.84 -2.96 29.59
N ARG A 311 -14.46 -1.81 30.17
CA ARG A 311 -15.25 -0.57 30.02
C ARG A 311 -15.37 -0.13 28.56
N MET A 312 -14.32 -0.27 27.77
CA MET A 312 -14.37 0.00 26.33
C MET A 312 -15.26 -1.00 25.59
N ALA A 313 -15.15 -2.30 25.88
CA ALA A 313 -15.93 -3.37 25.26
C ALA A 313 -17.44 -3.24 25.51
N GLU A 314 -17.84 -2.61 26.61
CA GLU A 314 -19.23 -2.36 26.99
C GLU A 314 -19.72 -0.98 26.51
N GLY A 315 -18.88 0.05 26.60
CA GLY A 315 -19.29 1.45 26.47
C GLY A 315 -18.85 2.21 25.20
N ASP A 316 -17.99 1.66 24.33
CA ASP A 316 -17.53 2.42 23.16
C ASP A 316 -18.62 2.56 22.09
N ARG A 317 -18.73 3.78 21.55
CA ARG A 317 -19.63 4.14 20.45
C ARG A 317 -19.40 3.35 19.15
N SER A 318 -18.19 2.83 18.92
CA SER A 318 -17.88 2.02 17.74
C SER A 318 -17.96 0.51 18.00
N ASP A 319 -18.70 -0.18 17.14
CA ASP A 319 -18.73 -1.64 17.07
C ASP A 319 -17.35 -2.27 16.83
N SER A 320 -16.51 -1.65 15.99
CA SER A 320 -15.14 -2.11 15.70
C SER A 320 -14.28 -2.04 16.95
N VAL A 321 -14.33 -0.91 17.66
CA VAL A 321 -13.60 -0.70 18.92
C VAL A 321 -14.07 -1.66 20.01
N ARG A 322 -15.38 -1.89 20.16
CA ARG A 322 -15.90 -2.90 21.12
C ARG A 322 -15.40 -4.31 20.80
N ARG A 323 -15.38 -4.71 19.52
CA ARG A 323 -14.82 -6.02 19.09
C ARG A 323 -13.31 -6.12 19.30
N ALA A 324 -12.55 -5.05 19.05
CA ALA A 324 -11.11 -5.00 19.31
C ALA A 324 -10.81 -5.14 20.82
N ALA A 325 -11.56 -4.45 21.68
CA ALA A 325 -11.46 -4.57 23.12
C ALA A 325 -11.79 -5.99 23.62
N GLN A 326 -12.87 -6.60 23.14
CA GLN A 326 -13.20 -8.01 23.45
C GLN A 326 -12.10 -8.99 22.99
N SER A 327 -11.54 -8.77 21.80
CA SER A 327 -10.44 -9.58 21.26
C SER A 327 -9.15 -9.41 22.09
N ALA A 328 -8.89 -8.20 22.58
CA ALA A 328 -7.76 -7.90 23.46
C ALA A 328 -7.91 -8.52 24.85
N LEU A 329 -9.10 -8.43 25.46
CA LEU A 329 -9.43 -9.12 26.72
C LEU A 329 -9.16 -10.61 26.62
N LYS A 330 -9.73 -11.26 25.60
CA LYS A 330 -9.53 -12.69 25.34
C LYS A 330 -8.04 -13.04 25.22
N ARG A 331 -7.25 -12.27 24.47
CA ARG A 331 -5.79 -12.48 24.34
C ARG A 331 -5.03 -12.34 25.67
N ILE A 332 -5.48 -11.48 26.58
CA ILE A 332 -4.86 -11.32 27.92
C ILE A 332 -5.26 -12.50 28.83
N GLU A 333 -6.49 -12.98 28.73
CA GLU A 333 -7.01 -14.11 29.52
C GLU A 333 -6.49 -15.48 29.06
N ASP A 334 -6.29 -15.66 27.75
CA ASP A 334 -5.74 -16.88 27.15
C ASP A 334 -4.23 -17.06 27.46
N ARG A 335 -3.52 -16.00 27.84
CA ARG A 335 -2.09 -16.01 28.25
C ARG A 335 -1.89 -16.34 29.74
N LYS A 336 -2.62 -17.35 30.25
CA LYS A 336 -2.54 -17.82 31.65
C LYS A 336 -1.29 -18.63 31.95
#